data_AF-A0A7S4IWB8-F1
#
_entry.id   AF-A0A7S4IWB8-F1
#
_cell.length_a   1.000
_cell.length_b   1.000
_cell.length_c   1.000
_cell.angle_alpha   90.00
_cell.angle_beta   90.00
_cell.angle_gamma   90.00
#
_symmetry.space_group_name_H-M   'P 1'
#
loop_
_entity.id
_entity.type
_entity.pdbx_description
1 polymer ?
#
loop_
_entity_poly.entity_id
_entity_poly.type
_entity_poly.pdbx_seq_one_letter_code
_entity_poly.pdbx_strand_id
1 'polypeptide(L)'
;MVSKPHWKSGKDLLLAQVQIAVILGVAYIGNNWPESYPRNDNHNPRMYWVMTGGMLLAALASIRRDKKTSTRVVLLSRAQTEEWKGWMQFAFIMYHYYRMYSVYNEIRVFVSAYVWMTGFGNFLYFDKKQDFSVERMVSMWLRINYFPLMLSFFLKVDIALYYVVPLHTVGFFVTMATCFIAHKLEHKIGMGYWSSRGAAVAISLIAHALFYETSAVDFLKYFSDDIHVRFQIDKYTAWVGILSGLLWGKFTEYSSPQKDTALANWGQRLIGAFLIGFWWYGFGYMSDKFAYNPIHPYIFILPVAGWLMIRNSSKCLTEIHCSVLEFFGRITLETYVLQFHVFMCRDVQHIPIVIPGSGADGPLVLKTANMLLCGVLFVALAYWARKVTVTTQMSVTELVRELMKGGTHEHADEEKESFVKDAENQSDAQ
;
A
#
# COMPACT_ATOMS: atom_id res chain seq x y z
N MET A 1 33.60 30.92 3.51
CA MET A 1 33.73 29.47 3.30
C MET A 1 32.38 28.82 3.56
N VAL A 2 31.58 28.64 2.52
CA VAL A 2 30.27 27.97 2.61
C VAL A 2 30.51 26.54 3.07
N SER A 3 30.02 26.18 4.26
CA SER A 3 30.12 24.80 4.74
C SER A 3 29.31 23.92 3.79
N LYS A 4 30.00 23.08 3.00
CA LYS A 4 29.31 22.09 2.15
C LYS A 4 28.34 21.30 3.03
N PRO A 5 27.07 21.14 2.64
CA PRO A 5 26.12 20.32 3.39
C PRO A 5 26.72 18.92 3.53
N HIS A 6 27.07 18.55 4.76
CA HIS A 6 27.68 17.25 5.04
C HIS A 6 26.58 16.20 5.04
N TRP A 7 26.28 15.66 3.85
CA TRP A 7 25.30 14.60 3.68
C TRP A 7 25.80 13.30 4.32
N LYS A 8 25.39 13.06 5.57
CA LYS A 8 25.91 11.97 6.42
C LYS A 8 25.59 10.59 5.87
N SER A 9 24.46 10.44 5.17
CA SER A 9 24.01 9.16 4.60
C SER A 9 24.50 8.88 3.19
N GLY A 10 25.40 9.69 2.62
CA GLY A 10 25.87 9.47 1.24
C GLY A 10 26.55 8.12 1.01
N LYS A 11 27.35 7.66 1.99
CA LYS A 11 27.97 6.33 1.96
C LYS A 11 26.94 5.20 2.05
N ASP A 12 25.94 5.38 2.92
CA ASP A 12 24.85 4.41 3.08
C ASP A 12 24.00 4.32 1.81
N LEU A 13 23.78 5.43 1.11
CA LEU A 13 23.09 5.42 -0.19
C LEU A 13 23.88 4.64 -1.23
N LEU A 14 25.19 4.89 -1.36
CA LEU A 14 26.04 4.18 -2.32
C LEU A 14 26.03 2.67 -2.05
N LEU A 15 26.18 2.26 -0.80
CA LEU A 15 26.09 0.86 -0.42
C LEU A 15 24.70 0.29 -0.73
N ALA A 16 23.63 1.03 -0.46
CA ALA A 16 22.27 0.63 -0.80
C ALA A 16 22.10 0.44 -2.32
N GLN A 17 22.71 1.28 -3.18
CA GLN A 17 22.66 1.11 -4.63
C GLN A 17 23.45 -0.13 -5.11
N VAL A 18 24.57 -0.46 -4.48
CA VAL A 18 25.28 -1.72 -4.78
C VAL A 18 24.41 -2.92 -4.40
N GLN A 19 23.78 -2.88 -3.22
CA GLN A 19 22.90 -3.95 -2.75
C GLN A 19 21.66 -4.10 -3.65
N ILE A 20 21.05 -3.00 -4.12
CA ILE A 20 19.91 -3.09 -5.02
C ILE A 20 20.31 -3.71 -6.36
N ALA A 21 21.49 -3.40 -6.89
CA ALA A 21 21.98 -4.01 -8.13
C ALA A 21 22.11 -5.54 -8.01
N VAL A 22 22.60 -6.04 -6.86
CA VAL A 22 22.66 -7.49 -6.59
C VAL A 22 21.26 -8.10 -6.55
N ILE A 23 20.32 -7.46 -5.85
CA ILE A 23 18.92 -7.94 -5.76
C ILE A 23 18.28 -7.99 -7.14
N LEU A 24 18.49 -6.97 -7.98
CA LEU A 24 18.00 -6.92 -9.35
C LEU A 24 18.63 -8.01 -10.22
N GLY A 25 19.92 -8.29 -10.03
CA GLY A 25 20.60 -9.42 -10.68
C GLY A 25 19.97 -10.77 -10.31
N VAL A 26 19.69 -10.99 -9.02
CA VAL A 26 18.98 -12.21 -8.57
C VAL A 26 17.57 -12.28 -9.17
N ALA A 27 16.83 -11.17 -9.21
CA ALA A 27 15.51 -11.11 -9.84
C ALA A 27 15.56 -11.38 -11.34
N TYR A 28 16.61 -10.94 -12.03
CA TYR A 28 16.82 -11.23 -13.45
C TYR A 28 17.10 -12.71 -13.72
N ILE A 29 17.95 -13.33 -12.91
CA ILE A 29 18.21 -14.78 -12.99
C ILE A 29 16.92 -15.56 -12.71
N GLY A 30 16.17 -15.17 -11.68
CA GLY A 30 14.88 -15.76 -11.35
C GLY A 30 13.88 -15.64 -12.50
N ASN A 31 13.76 -14.45 -13.12
CA ASN A 31 12.76 -14.22 -14.17
C ASN A 31 13.07 -15.04 -15.43
N ASN A 32 14.35 -15.28 -15.70
CA ASN A 32 14.85 -16.01 -16.86
C ASN A 32 15.24 -17.47 -16.54
N TRP A 33 14.74 -18.03 -15.44
CA TRP A 33 15.09 -19.39 -15.03
C TRP A 33 14.72 -20.41 -16.14
N PRO A 34 15.67 -21.26 -16.60
CA PRO A 34 15.48 -22.08 -17.79
C PRO A 34 14.47 -23.20 -17.54
N GLU A 35 14.66 -23.96 -16.45
CA GLU A 35 13.84 -25.10 -16.07
C GLU A 35 12.54 -24.63 -15.40
N SER A 36 11.46 -24.50 -16.17
CA SER A 36 10.18 -24.01 -15.66
C SER A 36 9.01 -24.57 -16.47
N TYR A 37 7.81 -24.58 -15.88
CA TYR A 37 6.58 -25.03 -16.54
C TYR A 37 5.48 -23.97 -16.50
N PRO A 38 4.53 -23.97 -17.46
CA PRO A 38 3.45 -22.99 -17.49
C PRO A 38 2.66 -22.97 -16.17
N ARG A 39 2.43 -21.77 -15.64
CA ARG A 39 1.73 -21.59 -14.36
C ARG A 39 0.32 -22.15 -14.37
N ASN A 40 -0.35 -22.17 -15.53
CA ASN A 40 -1.69 -22.75 -15.67
C ASN A 40 -1.74 -24.23 -15.25
N ASP A 41 -0.65 -24.95 -15.48
CA ASP A 41 -0.53 -26.37 -15.15
C ASP A 41 -0.29 -26.57 -13.64
N ASN A 42 -0.08 -25.48 -12.90
CA ASN A 42 0.01 -25.48 -11.43
C ASN A 42 -1.34 -25.26 -10.73
N HIS A 43 -2.46 -25.30 -11.46
CA HIS A 43 -3.79 -25.16 -10.86
C HIS A 43 -4.03 -26.25 -9.80
N ASN A 44 -4.12 -25.84 -8.52
CA ASN A 44 -4.30 -26.79 -7.42
C ASN A 44 -5.11 -26.18 -6.25
N PRO A 45 -6.45 -26.30 -6.29
CA PRO A 45 -7.33 -25.77 -5.24
C PRO A 45 -7.08 -26.39 -3.85
N ARG A 46 -6.75 -27.69 -3.80
CA ARG A 46 -6.51 -28.38 -2.52
C ARG A 46 -5.30 -27.79 -1.82
N MET A 47 -4.20 -27.60 -2.54
CA MET A 47 -2.99 -27.03 -1.97
C MET A 47 -3.14 -25.56 -1.60
N TYR A 48 -3.92 -24.79 -2.36
CA TYR A 48 -4.27 -23.42 -1.97
C TYR A 48 -4.89 -23.38 -0.56
N TRP A 49 -5.88 -24.25 -0.29
CA TRP A 49 -6.53 -24.31 1.02
C TRP A 49 -5.65 -24.92 2.11
N VAL A 50 -4.83 -25.93 1.79
CA VAL A 50 -3.85 -26.50 2.74
C VAL A 50 -2.85 -25.42 3.18
N MET A 51 -2.28 -24.65 2.25
CA MET A 51 -1.35 -23.57 2.57
C MET A 51 -2.03 -22.44 3.35
N THR A 52 -3.27 -22.11 3.00
CA THR A 52 -4.08 -21.13 3.76
C THR A 52 -4.37 -21.60 5.18
N GLY A 53 -4.72 -22.88 5.38
CA GLY A 53 -4.90 -23.49 6.69
C GLY A 53 -3.60 -23.51 7.50
N GLY A 54 -2.47 -23.84 6.87
CA GLY A 54 -1.14 -23.78 7.49
C GLY A 54 -0.77 -22.37 7.96
N MET A 55 -1.02 -21.35 7.12
CA MET A 55 -0.81 -19.95 7.49
C MET A 55 -1.75 -19.52 8.64
N LEU A 56 -3.00 -19.97 8.64
CA LEU A 56 -3.94 -19.70 9.73
C LEU A 56 -3.44 -20.32 11.05
N LEU A 57 -2.96 -21.57 11.04
CA LEU A 57 -2.39 -22.21 12.22
C LEU A 57 -1.15 -21.46 12.73
N ALA A 58 -0.25 -21.06 11.82
CA ALA A 58 0.91 -20.23 12.17
C ALA A 58 0.48 -18.86 12.73
N ALA A 59 -0.59 -18.28 12.21
CA ALA A 59 -1.14 -17.03 12.70
C ALA A 59 -1.69 -17.17 14.12
N LEU A 60 -2.49 -18.22 14.37
CA LEU A 60 -3.04 -18.54 15.69
C LEU A 60 -1.94 -18.83 16.71
N ALA A 61 -0.91 -19.57 16.33
CA ALA A 61 0.24 -19.88 17.19
C ALA A 61 1.12 -18.66 17.50
N SER A 62 1.01 -17.58 16.72
CA SER A 62 1.85 -16.38 16.83
C SER A 62 1.09 -15.13 17.25
N ILE A 63 -0.11 -15.30 17.83
CA ILE A 63 -0.89 -14.22 18.44
C ILE A 63 -0.11 -13.61 19.60
N ARG A 64 0.01 -12.28 19.58
CA ARG A 64 0.61 -11.46 20.62
C ARG A 64 -0.36 -10.37 21.02
N ARG A 65 -0.27 -9.96 22.28
CA ARG A 65 -0.98 -8.78 22.80
C ARG A 65 -0.04 -7.60 22.79
N ASP A 66 -0.50 -6.45 22.32
CA ASP A 66 0.26 -5.21 22.37
C ASP A 66 0.39 -4.78 23.84
N LYS A 67 1.61 -4.84 24.38
CA LYS A 67 1.90 -4.53 25.80
C LYS A 67 1.96 -3.02 26.07
N LYS A 68 1.95 -2.18 25.02
CA LYS A 68 2.07 -0.72 25.13
C LYS A 68 0.74 0.02 25.31
N THR A 69 -0.33 -0.68 25.67
CA THR A 69 -1.64 -0.05 25.85
C THR A 69 -1.62 0.80 27.11
N SER A 70 -1.39 2.10 26.89
CA SER A 70 -1.84 3.18 27.75
C SER A 70 -3.34 3.00 28.06
N THR A 71 -3.85 3.72 29.04
CA THR A 71 -5.27 3.72 29.46
C THR A 71 -6.31 3.96 28.36
N ARG A 72 -5.91 4.20 27.10
CA ARG A 72 -6.76 4.50 25.94
C ARG A 72 -6.70 3.39 24.90
N VAL A 73 -7.86 2.88 24.50
CA VAL A 73 -7.99 1.91 23.39
C VAL A 73 -7.63 2.59 22.07
N VAL A 74 -6.74 1.97 21.30
CA VAL A 74 -6.38 2.40 19.94
C VAL A 74 -7.07 1.48 18.95
N LEU A 75 -7.97 2.03 18.14
CA LEU A 75 -8.61 1.29 17.04
C LEU A 75 -7.63 1.16 15.87
N LEU A 76 -7.57 -0.04 15.29
CA LEU A 76 -6.71 -0.40 14.15
C LEU A 76 -5.25 0.05 14.35
N SER A 77 -4.54 -0.60 15.28
CA SER A 77 -3.14 -0.26 15.55
C SER A 77 -2.23 -0.49 14.33
N ARG A 78 -1.00 0.04 14.38
CA ARG A 78 0.00 -0.20 13.32
C ARG A 78 0.26 -1.70 13.15
N ALA A 79 0.41 -2.45 14.24
CA ALA A 79 0.63 -3.89 14.18
C ALA A 79 -0.56 -4.62 13.53
N GLN A 80 -1.79 -4.21 13.82
CA GLN A 80 -2.99 -4.79 13.20
C GLN A 80 -3.12 -4.46 11.71
N THR A 81 -2.74 -3.24 11.32
CA THR A 81 -2.73 -2.84 9.91
C THR A 81 -1.69 -3.65 9.13
N GLU A 82 -0.49 -3.83 9.69
CA GLU A 82 0.53 -4.68 9.07
C GLU A 82 0.12 -6.15 9.06
N GLU A 83 -0.51 -6.68 10.12
CA GLU A 83 -1.10 -8.03 10.09
C GLU A 83 -2.11 -8.19 8.95
N TRP A 84 -3.03 -7.24 8.80
CA TRP A 84 -4.05 -7.30 7.76
C TRP A 84 -3.41 -7.28 6.36
N LYS A 85 -2.40 -6.43 6.14
CA LYS A 85 -1.58 -6.47 4.91
C LYS A 85 -0.94 -7.84 4.72
N GLY A 86 -0.32 -8.40 5.75
CA GLY A 86 0.32 -9.71 5.65
C GLY A 86 -0.63 -10.83 5.21
N TRP A 87 -1.86 -10.84 5.75
CA TRP A 87 -2.89 -11.78 5.32
C TRP A 87 -3.25 -11.63 3.85
N MET A 88 -3.54 -10.39 3.43
CA MET A 88 -3.88 -10.09 2.04
C MET A 88 -2.73 -10.46 1.08
N GLN A 89 -1.48 -10.18 1.50
CA GLN A 89 -0.30 -10.48 0.70
C GLN A 89 -0.07 -11.97 0.53
N PHE A 90 -0.23 -12.75 1.60
CA PHE A 90 -0.15 -14.21 1.53
C PHE A 90 -1.21 -14.76 0.58
N ALA A 91 -2.46 -14.29 0.69
CA ALA A 91 -3.55 -14.70 -0.19
C ALA A 91 -3.25 -14.39 -1.66
N PHE A 92 -2.68 -13.21 -1.98
CA PHE A 92 -2.25 -12.87 -3.33
C PHE A 92 -1.21 -13.83 -3.89
N ILE A 93 -0.18 -14.13 -3.12
CA ILE A 93 0.92 -14.99 -3.58
C ILE A 93 0.39 -16.39 -3.84
N MET A 94 -0.41 -16.95 -2.93
CA MET A 94 -1.00 -18.28 -3.11
C MET A 94 -2.03 -18.33 -4.25
N TYR A 95 -2.82 -17.27 -4.43
CA TYR A 95 -3.76 -17.14 -5.54
C TYR A 95 -3.03 -17.20 -6.89
N HIS A 96 -1.95 -16.44 -7.05
CA HIS A 96 -1.18 -16.46 -8.29
C HIS A 96 -0.49 -17.81 -8.48
N TYR A 97 0.16 -18.34 -7.45
CA TYR A 97 0.94 -19.58 -7.53
C TYR A 97 0.08 -20.79 -7.91
N TYR A 98 -1.04 -21.00 -7.22
CA TYR A 98 -1.94 -22.15 -7.44
C TYR A 98 -3.06 -21.91 -8.45
N ARG A 99 -3.05 -20.76 -9.15
CA ARG A 99 -4.06 -20.38 -10.16
C ARG A 99 -5.49 -20.57 -9.67
N MET A 100 -5.82 -20.07 -8.48
CA MET A 100 -7.14 -20.29 -7.89
C MET A 100 -8.17 -19.27 -8.38
N TYR A 101 -8.78 -19.50 -9.54
CA TYR A 101 -9.71 -18.53 -10.15
C TYR A 101 -10.92 -18.18 -9.29
N SER A 102 -11.43 -19.12 -8.48
CA SER A 102 -12.66 -18.91 -7.73
C SER A 102 -12.55 -17.87 -6.62
N VAL A 103 -11.33 -17.52 -6.17
CA VAL A 103 -11.13 -16.50 -5.14
C VAL A 103 -10.82 -15.11 -5.71
N TYR A 104 -11.00 -14.93 -7.03
CA TYR A 104 -10.66 -13.68 -7.71
C TYR A 104 -11.38 -12.46 -7.11
N ASN A 105 -12.65 -12.60 -6.74
CA ASN A 105 -13.46 -11.50 -6.22
C ASN A 105 -12.97 -11.06 -4.83
N GLU A 106 -12.57 -12.02 -3.98
CA GLU A 106 -11.97 -11.78 -2.66
C GLU A 106 -10.60 -11.13 -2.78
N ILE A 107 -9.76 -11.64 -3.69
CA ILE A 107 -8.48 -11.02 -4.05
C ILE A 107 -8.71 -9.58 -4.51
N ARG A 108 -9.74 -9.33 -5.31
CA ARG A 108 -10.06 -7.97 -5.75
C ARG A 108 -10.44 -7.06 -4.57
N VAL A 109 -11.26 -7.52 -3.63
CA VAL A 109 -11.54 -6.80 -2.37
C VAL A 109 -10.28 -6.51 -1.57
N PHE A 110 -9.30 -7.43 -1.52
CA PHE A 110 -8.03 -7.18 -0.85
C PHE A 110 -7.21 -6.08 -1.52
N VAL A 111 -7.20 -6.02 -2.86
CA VAL A 111 -6.54 -4.92 -3.59
C VAL A 111 -7.17 -3.60 -3.20
N SER A 112 -8.51 -3.56 -3.12
CA SER A 112 -9.19 -2.34 -2.72
C SER A 112 -8.94 -2.01 -1.25
N ALA A 113 -8.89 -2.98 -0.36
CA ALA A 113 -8.54 -2.76 1.04
C ALA A 113 -7.14 -2.11 1.19
N TYR A 114 -6.15 -2.51 0.37
CA TYR A 114 -4.84 -1.86 0.34
C TYR A 114 -4.90 -0.39 -0.07
N VAL A 115 -5.61 -0.07 -1.15
CA VAL A 115 -5.74 1.31 -1.63
C VAL A 115 -6.60 2.14 -0.67
N TRP A 116 -7.60 1.51 -0.03
CA TRP A 116 -8.42 2.12 1.02
C TRP A 116 -7.55 2.53 2.21
N MET A 117 -6.63 1.65 2.67
CA MET A 117 -5.67 1.99 3.73
C MET A 117 -4.78 3.18 3.37
N THR A 118 -4.52 3.38 2.07
CA THR A 118 -3.71 4.52 1.61
C THR A 118 -4.46 5.82 1.75
N GLY A 119 -5.73 5.88 1.32
CA GLY A 119 -6.57 7.05 1.56
C GLY A 119 -6.79 7.30 3.06
N PHE A 120 -7.18 6.25 3.79
CA PHE A 120 -7.45 6.30 5.22
C PHE A 120 -6.25 6.76 6.05
N GLY A 121 -5.12 6.07 5.93
CA GLY A 121 -3.94 6.33 6.75
C GLY A 121 -3.29 7.68 6.45
N ASN A 122 -3.24 8.08 5.17
CA ASN A 122 -2.69 9.38 4.80
C ASN A 122 -3.62 10.52 5.18
N PHE A 123 -4.95 10.35 5.11
CA PHE A 123 -5.89 11.37 5.55
C PHE A 123 -5.70 11.65 7.04
N LEU A 124 -5.68 10.61 7.88
CA LEU A 124 -5.42 10.75 9.32
C LEU A 124 -4.06 11.39 9.62
N TYR A 125 -3.04 11.13 8.79
CA TYR A 125 -1.73 11.77 8.91
C TYR A 125 -1.81 13.26 8.59
N PHE A 126 -2.32 13.66 7.42
CA PHE A 126 -2.32 15.05 6.97
C PHE A 126 -3.31 15.93 7.73
N ASP A 127 -4.46 15.39 8.12
CA ASP A 127 -5.43 16.12 8.95
C ASP A 127 -4.83 16.44 10.34
N LYS A 128 -4.11 15.48 10.94
CA LYS A 128 -3.51 15.65 12.27
C LYS A 128 -2.17 16.39 12.28
N LYS A 129 -1.28 16.09 11.33
CA LYS A 129 0.12 16.58 11.32
C LYS A 129 0.30 17.83 10.47
N GLN A 130 -0.59 18.10 9.53
CA GLN A 130 -0.48 19.23 8.59
C GLN A 130 0.86 19.31 7.84
N ASP A 131 1.52 18.17 7.66
CA ASP A 131 2.81 18.08 6.99
C ASP A 131 2.61 17.91 5.47
N PHE A 132 2.61 19.03 4.76
CA PHE A 132 2.52 19.11 3.29
C PHE A 132 3.88 19.38 2.63
N SER A 133 4.97 18.99 3.29
CA SER A 133 6.32 19.26 2.82
C SER A 133 6.70 18.46 1.58
N VAL A 134 7.59 19.03 0.76
CA VAL A 134 8.23 18.32 -0.36
C VAL A 134 9.02 17.11 0.14
N GLU A 135 9.62 17.22 1.33
CA GLU A 135 10.29 16.10 2.00
C GLU A 135 9.34 14.89 2.15
N ARG A 136 8.12 15.14 2.65
CA ARG A 136 7.10 14.10 2.81
C ARG A 136 6.66 13.52 1.46
N MET A 137 6.49 14.36 0.44
CA MET A 137 6.14 13.93 -0.91
C MET A 137 7.20 12.98 -1.48
N VAL A 138 8.48 13.39 -1.46
CA VAL A 138 9.58 12.58 -2.00
C VAL A 138 9.76 11.29 -1.21
N SER A 139 9.73 11.37 0.12
CA SER A 139 9.84 10.18 0.97
C SER A 139 8.78 9.13 0.64
N MET A 140 7.52 9.54 0.45
CA MET A 140 6.43 8.61 0.17
C MET A 140 6.45 8.13 -1.29
N TRP A 141 6.80 9.00 -2.23
CA TRP A 141 6.98 8.61 -3.63
C TRP A 141 8.07 7.54 -3.77
N LEU A 142 9.23 7.73 -3.13
CA LEU A 142 10.31 6.74 -3.13
C LEU A 142 9.87 5.43 -2.48
N ARG A 143 9.15 5.52 -1.35
CA ARG A 143 8.67 4.33 -0.65
C ARG A 143 7.76 3.46 -1.53
N ILE A 144 6.90 4.08 -2.33
CA ILE A 144 5.94 3.37 -3.16
C ILE A 144 6.59 2.90 -4.47
N ASN A 145 7.39 3.76 -5.11
CA ASN A 145 7.78 3.59 -6.51
C ASN A 145 9.23 3.13 -6.73
N TYR A 146 10.16 3.37 -5.80
CA TYR A 146 11.58 3.13 -6.04
C TYR A 146 11.86 1.69 -6.49
N PHE A 147 11.48 0.71 -5.68
CA PHE A 147 11.80 -0.68 -5.97
C PHE A 147 11.03 -1.25 -7.18
N PRO A 148 9.70 -1.03 -7.32
CA PRO A 148 8.96 -1.45 -8.51
C PRO A 148 9.49 -0.84 -9.81
N LEU A 149 9.87 0.45 -9.81
CA LEU A 149 10.44 1.09 -11.01
C LEU A 149 11.80 0.50 -11.37
N MET A 150 12.65 0.22 -10.37
CA MET A 150 13.94 -0.44 -10.63
C MET A 150 13.77 -1.83 -11.22
N LEU A 151 12.81 -2.62 -10.72
CA LEU A 151 12.48 -3.93 -11.30
C LEU A 151 11.94 -3.80 -12.72
N SER A 152 10.97 -2.92 -12.96
CA SER A 152 10.38 -2.68 -14.28
C SER A 152 11.43 -2.28 -15.30
N PHE A 153 12.31 -1.33 -14.95
CA PHE A 153 13.39 -0.88 -15.82
C PHE A 153 14.43 -1.97 -16.09
N PHE A 154 14.92 -2.66 -15.05
CA PHE A 154 16.00 -3.62 -15.17
C PHE A 154 15.56 -4.92 -15.88
N LEU A 155 14.34 -5.39 -15.61
CA LEU A 155 13.78 -6.59 -16.22
C LEU A 155 13.07 -6.31 -17.55
N LYS A 156 12.93 -5.04 -17.95
CA LYS A 156 12.20 -4.59 -19.14
C LYS A 156 10.74 -5.07 -19.17
N VAL A 157 10.08 -5.00 -18.02
CA VAL A 157 8.67 -5.40 -17.86
C VAL A 157 7.80 -4.15 -17.72
N ASP A 158 6.60 -4.20 -18.28
CA ASP A 158 5.65 -3.08 -18.18
C ASP A 158 5.28 -2.81 -16.71
N ILE A 159 5.32 -1.54 -16.31
CA ILE A 159 4.90 -1.07 -14.98
C ILE A 159 3.42 -1.42 -14.69
N ALA A 160 2.60 -1.62 -15.74
CA ALA A 160 1.23 -2.10 -15.63
C ALA A 160 1.14 -3.48 -14.94
N LEU A 161 2.19 -4.31 -14.98
CA LEU A 161 2.26 -5.56 -14.24
C LEU A 161 2.12 -5.33 -12.72
N TYR A 162 2.60 -4.18 -12.24
CA TYR A 162 2.54 -3.76 -10.85
C TYR A 162 1.48 -2.67 -10.61
N TYR A 163 0.35 -2.69 -11.33
CA TYR A 163 -0.68 -1.62 -11.32
C TYR A 163 -1.15 -1.13 -9.93
N VAL A 164 -1.02 -1.94 -8.88
CA VAL A 164 -1.33 -1.55 -7.51
C VAL A 164 -0.42 -0.41 -7.03
N VAL A 165 0.83 -0.36 -7.50
CA VAL A 165 1.82 0.68 -7.19
C VAL A 165 1.37 2.08 -7.65
N PRO A 166 1.05 2.32 -8.93
CA PRO A 166 0.55 3.63 -9.35
C PRO A 166 -0.80 3.98 -8.71
N LEU A 167 -1.66 3.01 -8.40
CA LEU A 167 -2.90 3.26 -7.63
C LEU A 167 -2.59 3.84 -6.23
N HIS A 168 -1.60 3.29 -5.52
CA HIS A 168 -1.15 3.83 -4.24
C HIS A 168 -0.57 5.24 -4.38
N THR A 169 0.22 5.48 -5.43
CA THR A 169 0.81 6.80 -5.70
C THR A 169 -0.26 7.86 -5.94
N VAL A 170 -1.25 7.58 -6.80
CA VAL A 170 -2.38 8.49 -7.05
C VAL A 170 -3.20 8.70 -5.79
N GLY A 171 -3.54 7.62 -5.07
CA GLY A 171 -4.27 7.71 -3.80
C GLY A 171 -3.57 8.59 -2.76
N PHE A 172 -2.23 8.51 -2.66
CA PHE A 172 -1.44 9.36 -1.79
C PHE A 172 -1.55 10.84 -2.16
N PHE A 173 -1.29 11.20 -3.42
CA PHE A 173 -1.31 12.60 -3.85
C PHE A 173 -2.71 13.22 -3.82
N VAL A 174 -3.74 12.46 -4.19
CA VAL A 174 -5.14 12.89 -4.07
C VAL A 174 -5.49 13.16 -2.61
N THR A 175 -5.07 12.29 -1.69
CA THR A 175 -5.31 12.49 -0.26
C THR A 175 -4.59 13.74 0.26
N MET A 176 -3.32 13.92 -0.12
CA MET A 176 -2.53 15.10 0.25
C MET A 176 -3.19 16.39 -0.27
N ALA A 177 -3.56 16.44 -1.54
CA ALA A 177 -4.21 17.59 -2.16
C ALA A 177 -5.55 17.90 -1.48
N THR A 178 -6.35 16.87 -1.17
CA THR A 178 -7.64 17.01 -0.48
C THR A 178 -7.45 17.62 0.91
N CYS A 179 -6.52 17.11 1.73
CA CYS A 179 -6.23 17.68 3.04
C CYS A 179 -5.64 19.10 2.94
N PHE A 180 -4.79 19.37 1.95
CA PHE A 180 -4.24 20.71 1.73
C PHE A 180 -5.34 21.73 1.43
N ILE A 181 -6.29 21.37 0.55
CA ILE A 181 -7.46 22.20 0.27
C ILE A 181 -8.28 22.40 1.55
N ALA A 182 -8.55 21.33 2.31
CA ALA A 182 -9.31 21.43 3.57
C ALA A 182 -8.72 22.45 4.55
N HIS A 183 -7.40 22.43 4.77
CA HIS A 183 -6.74 23.41 5.65
C HIS A 183 -6.73 24.82 5.06
N LYS A 184 -6.60 24.95 3.74
CA LYS A 184 -6.70 26.26 3.07
C LYS A 184 -8.10 26.86 3.21
N LEU A 185 -9.15 26.03 3.11
CA LEU A 185 -10.54 26.41 3.33
C LEU A 185 -10.80 26.83 4.79
N GLU A 186 -10.20 26.13 5.76
CA GLU A 186 -10.27 26.52 7.18
C GLU A 186 -9.56 27.86 7.44
N HIS A 187 -8.29 27.98 7.06
CA HIS A 187 -7.48 29.16 7.43
C HIS A 187 -7.75 30.40 6.58
N LYS A 188 -8.01 30.27 5.26
CA LYS A 188 -8.22 31.43 4.39
C LYS A 188 -9.68 31.88 4.32
N ILE A 189 -10.62 30.95 4.39
CA ILE A 189 -12.07 31.25 4.26
C ILE A 189 -12.75 31.29 5.63
N GLY A 190 -12.09 30.80 6.69
CA GLY A 190 -12.66 30.79 8.04
C GLY A 190 -13.76 29.75 8.24
N MET A 191 -13.81 28.71 7.39
CA MET A 191 -14.77 27.63 7.55
C MET A 191 -14.46 26.77 8.78
N GLY A 192 -15.51 26.34 9.49
CA GLY A 192 -15.35 25.39 10.59
C GLY A 192 -14.76 24.05 10.14
N TYR A 193 -14.23 23.28 11.09
CA TYR A 193 -13.55 21.99 10.84
C TYR A 193 -14.36 21.03 9.95
N TRP A 194 -15.62 20.74 10.31
CA TRP A 194 -16.45 19.80 9.56
C TRP A 194 -16.83 20.32 8.17
N SER A 195 -17.10 21.62 8.05
CA SER A 195 -17.46 22.25 6.77
C SER A 195 -16.27 22.28 5.82
N SER A 196 -15.08 22.62 6.30
CA SER A 196 -13.86 22.69 5.47
C SER A 196 -13.41 21.32 4.95
N ARG A 197 -13.35 20.29 5.81
CA ARG A 197 -12.99 18.93 5.38
C ARG A 197 -14.09 18.32 4.51
N GLY A 198 -15.35 18.50 4.87
CA GLY A 198 -16.49 18.02 4.08
C GLY A 198 -16.50 18.63 2.68
N ALA A 199 -16.31 19.95 2.57
CA ALA A 199 -16.21 20.64 1.29
C ALA A 199 -15.01 20.17 0.47
N ALA A 200 -13.83 20.03 1.07
CA ALA A 200 -12.64 19.55 0.35
C ALA A 200 -12.79 18.12 -0.17
N VAL A 201 -13.33 17.21 0.65
CA VAL A 201 -13.63 15.83 0.22
C VAL A 201 -14.67 15.83 -0.90
N ALA A 202 -15.71 16.65 -0.80
CA ALA A 202 -16.74 16.75 -1.84
C ALA A 202 -16.19 17.30 -3.16
N ILE A 203 -15.45 18.42 -3.14
CA ILE A 203 -14.82 19.03 -4.33
C ILE A 203 -13.93 18.01 -5.03
N SER A 204 -13.09 17.35 -4.24
CA SER A 204 -12.09 16.43 -4.76
C SER A 204 -12.72 15.12 -5.28
N LEU A 205 -13.79 14.63 -4.63
CA LEU A 205 -14.61 13.52 -5.13
C LEU A 205 -15.37 13.88 -6.42
N ILE A 206 -15.91 15.10 -6.53
CA ILE A 206 -16.58 15.57 -7.75
C ILE A 206 -15.57 15.63 -8.91
N ALA A 207 -14.40 16.21 -8.69
CA ALA A 207 -13.34 16.25 -9.71
C ALA A 207 -12.95 14.84 -10.16
N HIS A 208 -12.86 13.90 -9.22
CA HIS A 208 -12.56 12.49 -9.51
C HIS A 208 -13.69 11.80 -10.28
N ALA A 209 -14.95 11.99 -9.88
CA ALA A 209 -16.10 11.43 -10.60
C ALA A 209 -16.18 12.00 -12.02
N LEU A 210 -15.95 13.30 -12.20
CA LEU A 210 -15.86 13.93 -13.52
C LEU A 210 -14.73 13.32 -14.36
N PHE A 211 -13.59 12.99 -13.78
CA PHE A 211 -12.50 12.33 -14.51
C PHE A 211 -12.87 10.90 -14.93
N TYR A 212 -13.40 10.09 -14.01
CA TYR A 212 -13.63 8.65 -14.25
C TYR A 212 -14.94 8.29 -14.95
N GLU A 213 -15.98 9.12 -14.84
CA GLU A 213 -17.30 8.86 -15.43
C GLU A 213 -17.50 9.63 -16.77
N THR A 214 -16.47 10.35 -17.24
CA THR A 214 -16.48 11.01 -18.56
C THR A 214 -15.37 10.46 -19.47
N SER A 215 -15.32 10.92 -20.72
CA SER A 215 -14.25 10.58 -21.67
C SER A 215 -12.85 11.03 -21.22
N ALA A 216 -12.74 11.85 -20.17
CA ALA A 216 -11.45 12.23 -19.60
C ALA A 216 -10.63 11.02 -19.13
N VAL A 217 -11.29 9.93 -18.72
CA VAL A 217 -10.61 8.69 -18.28
C VAL A 217 -9.76 8.06 -19.39
N ASP A 218 -10.07 8.32 -20.66
CA ASP A 218 -9.28 7.85 -21.81
C ASP A 218 -7.86 8.41 -21.81
N PHE A 219 -7.59 9.47 -21.04
CA PHE A 219 -6.23 9.93 -20.76
C PHE A 219 -5.33 8.80 -20.22
N LEU A 220 -5.88 7.84 -19.46
CA LEU A 220 -5.10 6.71 -18.94
C LEU A 220 -4.59 5.77 -20.04
N LYS A 221 -5.23 5.74 -21.21
CA LYS A 221 -4.80 4.93 -22.36
C LYS A 221 -3.46 5.40 -22.94
N TYR A 222 -3.08 6.66 -22.72
CA TYR A 222 -1.73 7.13 -23.08
C TYR A 222 -0.62 6.43 -22.32
N PHE A 223 -0.91 5.88 -21.13
CA PHE A 223 0.06 5.11 -20.37
C PHE A 223 0.02 3.63 -20.74
N SER A 224 -1.16 3.00 -20.70
CA SER A 224 -1.38 1.61 -21.11
C SER A 224 -2.88 1.28 -21.03
N ASP A 225 -3.39 0.43 -21.94
CA ASP A 225 -4.76 -0.09 -21.88
C ASP A 225 -5.02 -0.88 -20.59
N ASP A 226 -4.00 -1.60 -20.11
CA ASP A 226 -4.08 -2.33 -18.84
C ASP A 226 -4.25 -1.37 -17.66
N ILE A 227 -3.51 -0.26 -17.64
CA ILE A 227 -3.65 0.77 -16.59
C ILE A 227 -5.06 1.35 -16.61
N HIS A 228 -5.59 1.69 -17.79
CA HIS A 228 -6.95 2.19 -17.94
C HIS A 228 -7.98 1.24 -17.31
N VAL A 229 -7.96 -0.05 -17.69
CA VAL A 229 -8.91 -1.04 -17.16
C VAL A 229 -8.73 -1.23 -15.65
N ARG A 230 -7.48 -1.36 -15.17
CA ARG A 230 -7.19 -1.61 -13.75
C ARG A 230 -7.62 -0.44 -12.86
N PHE A 231 -7.39 0.79 -13.31
CA PHE A 231 -7.77 1.99 -12.56
C PHE A 231 -9.28 2.15 -12.46
N GLN A 232 -10.04 1.77 -13.49
CA GLN A 232 -11.50 1.84 -13.45
C GLN A 232 -12.10 0.86 -12.41
N ILE A 233 -11.49 -0.31 -12.22
CA ILE A 233 -11.97 -1.30 -11.25
C ILE A 233 -11.84 -0.78 -9.81
N ASP A 234 -10.76 -0.07 -9.49
CA ASP A 234 -10.46 0.41 -8.13
C ASP A 234 -10.68 1.93 -7.96
N LYS A 235 -11.46 2.57 -8.86
CA LYS A 235 -11.56 4.04 -8.98
C LYS A 235 -12.00 4.75 -7.71
N TYR A 236 -12.94 4.22 -6.92
CA TYR A 236 -13.45 4.90 -5.73
C TYR A 236 -12.74 4.53 -4.44
N THR A 237 -11.77 3.62 -4.51
CA THR A 237 -11.25 2.97 -3.33
C THR A 237 -10.50 3.91 -2.37
N ALA A 238 -9.62 4.76 -2.92
CA ALA A 238 -8.89 5.74 -2.11
C ALA A 238 -9.84 6.77 -1.47
N TRP A 239 -10.90 7.18 -2.18
CA TRP A 239 -11.93 8.11 -1.72
C TRP A 239 -12.71 7.58 -0.54
N VAL A 240 -13.14 6.33 -0.61
CA VAL A 240 -13.80 5.67 0.51
C VAL A 240 -12.86 5.59 1.72
N GLY A 241 -11.56 5.41 1.50
CA GLY A 241 -10.52 5.51 2.53
C GLY A 241 -10.46 6.90 3.18
N ILE A 242 -10.38 7.95 2.37
CA ILE A 242 -10.40 9.36 2.81
C ILE A 242 -11.65 9.65 3.66
N LEU A 243 -12.83 9.29 3.15
CA LEU A 243 -14.10 9.46 3.84
C LEU A 243 -14.14 8.68 5.17
N SER A 244 -13.63 7.45 5.17
CA SER A 244 -13.50 6.65 6.39
C SER A 244 -12.60 7.32 7.42
N GLY A 245 -11.52 7.98 6.97
CA GLY A 245 -10.62 8.76 7.80
C GLY A 245 -11.31 9.97 8.45
N LEU A 246 -12.11 10.71 7.69
CA LEU A 246 -12.90 11.84 8.18
C LEU A 246 -13.91 11.40 9.26
N LEU A 247 -14.57 10.28 9.04
CA LEU A 247 -15.56 9.73 9.97
C LEU A 247 -14.93 8.95 11.13
N TRP A 248 -13.63 8.68 11.08
CA TRP A 248 -12.95 7.81 12.05
C TRP A 248 -13.02 8.33 13.49
N GLY A 249 -12.96 9.65 13.69
CA GLY A 249 -13.08 10.26 15.01
C GLY A 249 -14.44 9.96 15.66
N LYS A 250 -15.52 10.10 14.88
CA LYS A 250 -16.89 9.76 15.31
C LYS A 250 -17.08 8.27 15.52
N PHE A 251 -16.54 7.46 14.61
CA PHE A 251 -16.53 6.01 14.76
C PHE A 251 -15.81 5.57 16.04
N THR A 252 -14.67 6.16 16.35
CA THR A 252 -13.91 5.83 17.57
C THR A 252 -14.66 6.21 18.84
N GLU A 253 -15.41 7.32 18.83
CA GLU A 253 -16.24 7.76 19.96
C GLU A 253 -17.43 6.81 20.23
N TYR A 254 -18.02 6.26 19.16
CA TYR A 254 -19.14 5.32 19.21
C TYR A 254 -18.68 3.89 19.51
N SER A 255 -17.67 3.40 18.78
CA SER A 255 -17.12 2.04 18.87
C SER A 255 -16.04 1.88 19.93
N SER A 256 -15.81 2.88 20.79
CA SER A 256 -14.88 2.74 21.91
C SER A 256 -15.33 1.58 22.81
N PRO A 257 -14.53 0.51 22.97
CA PRO A 257 -14.85 -0.61 23.85
C PRO A 257 -14.92 -0.21 25.33
N GLN A 258 -14.70 1.07 25.66
CA GLN A 258 -14.74 1.59 27.01
C GLN A 258 -16.17 1.87 27.50
N LYS A 259 -17.16 1.93 26.58
CA LYS A 259 -18.60 2.03 26.87
C LYS A 259 -19.29 0.65 26.85
N ASP A 260 -18.62 -0.36 27.40
CA ASP A 260 -18.92 -1.80 27.33
C ASP A 260 -20.37 -2.18 27.73
N THR A 261 -21.32 -2.06 26.81
CA THR A 261 -22.53 -2.89 26.84
C THR A 261 -22.27 -4.10 25.94
N ALA A 262 -22.30 -5.32 26.51
CA ALA A 262 -22.09 -6.56 25.75
C ALA A 262 -22.99 -6.62 24.49
N LEU A 263 -24.20 -6.06 24.58
CA LEU A 263 -25.15 -5.94 23.47
C LEU A 263 -24.60 -5.11 22.29
N ALA A 264 -23.93 -3.98 22.55
CA ALA A 264 -23.36 -3.14 21.50
C ALA A 264 -22.20 -3.84 20.78
N ASN A 265 -21.32 -4.51 21.55
CA ASN A 265 -20.21 -5.29 21.00
C ASN A 265 -20.71 -6.46 20.12
N TRP A 266 -21.74 -7.19 20.57
CA TRP A 266 -22.37 -8.25 19.77
C TRP A 266 -23.11 -7.70 18.55
N GLY A 267 -23.82 -6.58 18.69
CA GLY A 267 -24.46 -5.88 17.57
C GLY A 267 -23.46 -5.50 16.49
N GLN A 268 -22.33 -4.90 16.87
CA GLN A 268 -21.26 -4.55 15.94
C GLN A 268 -20.68 -5.78 15.22
N ARG A 269 -20.51 -6.91 15.91
CA ARG A 269 -20.05 -8.18 15.31
C ARG A 269 -21.06 -8.75 14.33
N LEU A 270 -22.35 -8.76 14.69
CA LEU A 270 -23.42 -9.28 13.86
C LEU A 270 -23.60 -8.44 12.59
N ILE A 271 -23.57 -7.11 12.71
CA ILE A 271 -23.61 -6.23 11.54
C ILE A 271 -22.38 -6.46 10.67
N GLY A 272 -21.18 -6.57 11.27
CA GLY A 272 -19.97 -6.83 10.50
C GLY A 272 -20.00 -8.18 9.76
N ALA A 273 -20.49 -9.23 10.42
CA ALA A 273 -20.67 -10.54 9.81
C ALA A 273 -21.74 -10.52 8.71
N PHE A 274 -22.83 -9.78 8.93
CA PHE A 274 -23.87 -9.57 7.93
C PHE A 274 -23.32 -8.87 6.69
N LEU A 275 -22.52 -7.81 6.82
CA LEU A 275 -21.94 -7.11 5.67
C LEU A 275 -21.02 -8.02 4.84
N ILE A 276 -20.18 -8.82 5.50
CA ILE A 276 -19.31 -9.80 4.83
C ILE A 276 -20.16 -10.89 4.15
N GLY A 277 -21.13 -11.46 4.86
CA GLY A 277 -21.99 -12.52 4.34
C GLY A 277 -22.88 -12.06 3.19
N PHE A 278 -23.43 -10.84 3.28
CA PHE A 278 -24.23 -10.21 2.22
C PHE A 278 -23.39 -10.00 0.97
N TRP A 279 -22.16 -9.47 1.12
CA TRP A 279 -21.25 -9.32 -0.03
C TRP A 279 -20.91 -10.68 -0.65
N TRP A 280 -20.59 -11.68 0.18
CA TRP A 280 -20.19 -12.99 -0.30
C TRP A 280 -21.33 -13.72 -1.03
N TYR A 281 -22.53 -13.70 -0.47
CA TYR A 281 -23.71 -14.33 -1.08
C TYR A 281 -24.15 -13.62 -2.36
N GLY A 282 -24.14 -12.29 -2.36
CA GLY A 282 -24.58 -11.51 -3.52
C GLY A 282 -23.55 -11.42 -4.65
N PHE A 283 -22.26 -11.35 -4.31
CA PHE A 283 -21.21 -10.97 -5.27
C PHE A 283 -19.95 -11.84 -5.23
N GLY A 284 -19.68 -12.53 -4.11
CA GLY A 284 -18.47 -13.35 -3.94
C GLY A 284 -18.38 -14.48 -4.98
N TYR A 285 -19.49 -15.16 -5.27
CA TYR A 285 -19.54 -16.28 -6.21
C TYR A 285 -19.75 -15.92 -7.69
N MET A 286 -19.73 -14.64 -8.04
CA MET A 286 -19.85 -14.24 -9.45
C MET A 286 -18.66 -14.80 -10.23
N SER A 287 -18.92 -15.82 -11.07
CA SER A 287 -17.90 -16.53 -11.84
C SER A 287 -17.34 -15.69 -12.99
N ASP A 288 -18.18 -14.83 -13.57
CA ASP A 288 -17.75 -13.93 -14.63
C ASP A 288 -17.11 -12.66 -14.07
N LYS A 289 -15.79 -12.55 -14.26
CA LYS A 289 -15.02 -11.36 -13.90
C LYS A 289 -15.49 -10.11 -14.65
N PHE A 290 -16.01 -10.25 -15.87
CA PHE A 290 -16.46 -9.11 -16.67
C PHE A 290 -17.78 -8.54 -16.16
N ALA A 291 -18.65 -9.37 -15.60
CA ALA A 291 -19.83 -8.93 -14.86
C ALA A 291 -19.49 -8.34 -13.47
N TYR A 292 -18.51 -8.90 -12.76
CA TYR A 292 -18.14 -8.44 -11.42
C TYR A 292 -17.39 -7.09 -11.42
N ASN A 293 -16.41 -6.93 -12.31
CA ASN A 293 -15.48 -5.80 -12.33
C ASN A 293 -16.16 -4.41 -12.35
N PRO A 294 -17.25 -4.16 -13.12
CA PRO A 294 -17.94 -2.87 -13.11
C PRO A 294 -18.68 -2.54 -11.81
N ILE A 295 -19.13 -3.57 -11.08
CA ILE A 295 -19.91 -3.42 -9.84
C ILE A 295 -18.97 -3.26 -8.64
N HIS A 296 -17.84 -3.94 -8.67
CA HIS A 296 -16.82 -3.97 -7.63
C HIS A 296 -16.48 -2.61 -6.97
N PRO A 297 -16.22 -1.51 -7.73
CA PRO A 297 -15.89 -0.19 -7.14
C PRO A 297 -16.91 0.32 -6.12
N TYR A 298 -18.16 -0.14 -6.19
CA TYR A 298 -19.26 0.33 -5.35
C TYR A 298 -19.55 -0.61 -4.17
N ILE A 299 -19.17 -1.89 -4.26
CA ILE A 299 -19.55 -2.92 -3.29
C ILE A 299 -18.40 -3.41 -2.39
N PHE A 300 -17.14 -3.13 -2.75
CA PHE A 300 -15.98 -3.61 -1.99
C PHE A 300 -15.96 -3.12 -0.53
N ILE A 301 -16.60 -1.99 -0.25
CA ILE A 301 -16.65 -1.41 1.10
C ILE A 301 -17.43 -2.28 2.08
N LEU A 302 -18.35 -3.14 1.62
CA LEU A 302 -19.14 -4.01 2.49
C LEU A 302 -18.25 -4.96 3.32
N PRO A 303 -17.41 -5.82 2.71
CA PRO A 303 -16.52 -6.70 3.47
C PRO A 303 -15.43 -5.93 4.23
N VAL A 304 -14.96 -4.80 3.71
CA VAL A 304 -13.97 -3.95 4.39
C VAL A 304 -14.54 -3.36 5.69
N ALA A 305 -15.71 -2.74 5.61
CA ALA A 305 -16.42 -2.21 6.78
C ALA A 305 -16.77 -3.34 7.76
N GLY A 306 -17.25 -4.48 7.26
CA GLY A 306 -17.58 -5.63 8.10
C GLY A 306 -16.37 -6.16 8.87
N TRP A 307 -15.21 -6.27 8.22
CA TRP A 307 -13.95 -6.63 8.88
C TRP A 307 -13.55 -5.62 9.96
N LEU A 308 -13.62 -4.32 9.66
CA LEU A 308 -13.32 -3.26 10.63
C LEU A 308 -14.25 -3.30 11.83
N MET A 309 -15.54 -3.54 11.62
CA MET A 309 -16.53 -3.66 12.70
C MET A 309 -16.20 -4.86 13.60
N ILE A 310 -15.95 -6.04 13.04
CA ILE A 310 -15.60 -7.23 13.84
C ILE A 310 -14.29 -6.98 14.60
N ARG A 311 -13.25 -6.49 13.92
CA ARG A 311 -11.92 -6.31 14.51
C ARG A 311 -11.89 -5.27 15.64
N ASN A 312 -12.73 -4.25 15.56
CA ASN A 312 -12.82 -3.19 16.56
C ASN A 312 -13.95 -3.39 17.58
N SER A 313 -14.60 -4.57 17.61
CA SER A 313 -15.79 -4.83 18.44
C SER A 313 -15.51 -5.08 19.94
N SER A 314 -14.25 -5.24 20.34
CA SER A 314 -13.92 -5.46 21.76
C SER A 314 -12.46 -5.10 22.03
N LYS A 315 -12.16 -4.74 23.27
CA LYS A 315 -10.79 -4.40 23.70
C LYS A 315 -9.78 -5.53 23.46
N CYS A 316 -10.21 -6.79 23.60
CA CYS A 316 -9.34 -7.93 23.30
C CYS A 316 -8.92 -7.93 21.82
N LEU A 317 -9.88 -7.80 20.90
CA LEU A 317 -9.62 -7.84 19.45
C LEU A 317 -8.82 -6.64 18.96
N THR A 318 -8.88 -5.48 19.63
CA THR A 318 -8.07 -4.29 19.29
C THR A 318 -6.64 -4.38 19.81
N GLU A 319 -6.38 -5.17 20.84
CA GLU A 319 -5.05 -5.32 21.45
C GLU A 319 -4.26 -6.52 20.93
N ILE A 320 -4.93 -7.52 20.35
CA ILE A 320 -4.23 -8.67 19.77
C ILE A 320 -3.84 -8.43 18.31
N HIS A 321 -2.68 -8.96 17.96
CA HIS A 321 -2.23 -9.09 16.58
C HIS A 321 -1.43 -10.38 16.38
N CYS A 322 -1.37 -10.88 15.16
CA CYS A 322 -0.55 -12.02 14.75
C CYS A 322 0.82 -11.55 14.26
N SER A 323 1.88 -11.96 14.94
CA SER A 323 3.25 -11.51 14.63
C SER A 323 3.82 -12.04 13.32
N VAL A 324 3.44 -13.25 12.87
CA VAL A 324 3.89 -13.80 11.58
C VAL A 324 3.29 -12.99 10.41
N LEU A 325 1.97 -12.76 10.43
CA LEU A 325 1.31 -11.92 9.43
C LEU A 325 1.79 -10.47 9.51
N GLU A 326 2.02 -9.92 10.71
CA GLU A 326 2.61 -8.59 10.84
C GLU A 326 3.97 -8.49 10.12
N PHE A 327 4.81 -9.52 10.25
CA PHE A 327 6.09 -9.60 9.54
C PHE A 327 5.88 -9.54 8.02
N PHE A 328 4.97 -10.35 7.45
CA PHE A 328 4.65 -10.31 6.03
C PHE A 328 4.13 -8.94 5.58
N GLY A 329 3.31 -8.29 6.41
CA GLY A 329 2.80 -6.94 6.13
C GLY A 329 3.91 -5.91 5.96
N ARG A 330 4.93 -5.98 6.83
CA ARG A 330 6.07 -5.04 6.81
C ARG A 330 6.91 -5.11 5.54
N ILE A 331 6.85 -6.24 4.82
CA ILE A 331 7.56 -6.50 3.55
C ILE A 331 6.61 -6.64 2.36
N THR A 332 5.35 -6.19 2.50
CA THR A 332 4.29 -6.51 1.54
C THR A 332 4.59 -6.04 0.11
N LEU A 333 5.07 -4.80 -0.07
CA LEU A 333 5.34 -4.23 -1.39
C LEU A 333 6.41 -5.03 -2.13
N GLU A 334 7.51 -5.33 -1.45
CA GLU A 334 8.63 -6.07 -2.01
C GLU A 334 8.23 -7.51 -2.34
N THR A 335 7.46 -8.17 -1.45
CA THR A 335 6.89 -9.48 -1.77
C THR A 335 5.89 -9.44 -2.91
N TYR A 336 5.13 -8.35 -3.06
CA TYR A 336 4.17 -8.18 -4.15
C TYR A 336 4.87 -8.12 -5.50
N VAL A 337 5.92 -7.31 -5.66
CA VAL A 337 6.60 -7.18 -6.96
C VAL A 337 7.58 -8.33 -7.25
N LEU A 338 8.26 -8.87 -6.24
CA LEU A 338 9.20 -9.97 -6.45
C LEU A 338 8.51 -11.30 -6.74
N GLN A 339 7.23 -11.48 -6.39
CA GLN A 339 6.54 -12.74 -6.68
C GLN A 339 6.52 -13.04 -8.18
N PHE A 340 6.48 -12.01 -9.03
CA PHE A 340 6.41 -12.13 -10.49
C PHE A 340 7.69 -12.67 -11.12
N HIS A 341 8.84 -12.53 -10.43
CA HIS A 341 10.18 -12.73 -11.00
C HIS A 341 11.05 -13.71 -10.23
N VAL A 342 10.78 -13.95 -8.95
CA VAL A 342 11.60 -14.84 -8.11
C VAL A 342 10.82 -16.03 -7.60
N PHE A 343 9.60 -15.80 -7.08
CA PHE A 343 8.74 -16.90 -6.64
C PHE A 343 8.09 -17.62 -7.83
N MET A 344 7.76 -16.86 -8.86
CA MET A 344 7.37 -17.30 -10.21
C MET A 344 8.34 -16.65 -11.21
N CYS A 345 8.33 -17.09 -12.46
CA CYS A 345 9.22 -16.56 -13.49
C CYS A 345 8.48 -16.21 -14.78
N ARG A 346 9.18 -15.53 -15.69
CA ARG A 346 8.66 -15.03 -16.98
C ARG A 346 7.37 -14.24 -16.78
N ASP A 347 7.45 -13.20 -15.94
CA ASP A 347 6.37 -12.26 -15.67
C ASP A 347 5.11 -12.98 -15.18
N VAL A 348 5.30 -13.79 -14.14
CA VAL A 348 4.29 -14.66 -13.53
C VAL A 348 3.70 -15.73 -14.45
N GLN A 349 4.21 -15.99 -15.65
CA GLN A 349 3.61 -16.99 -16.54
C GLN A 349 4.10 -18.42 -16.28
N HIS A 350 5.22 -18.60 -15.57
CA HIS A 350 5.82 -19.90 -15.32
C HIS A 350 6.17 -20.11 -13.84
N ILE A 351 6.25 -21.38 -13.43
CA ILE A 351 6.76 -21.81 -12.13
C ILE A 351 8.18 -22.35 -12.31
N PRO A 352 9.19 -21.83 -11.58
CA PRO A 352 10.55 -22.33 -11.66
C PRO A 352 10.69 -23.70 -11.00
N ILE A 353 11.45 -24.59 -11.65
CA ILE A 353 11.85 -25.91 -11.15
C ILE A 353 13.28 -25.78 -10.64
N VAL A 354 13.44 -25.79 -9.32
CA VAL A 354 14.75 -25.80 -8.63
C VAL A 354 15.08 -27.23 -8.19
N ILE A 355 14.07 -27.99 -7.76
CA ILE A 355 14.23 -29.40 -7.39
C ILE A 355 13.89 -30.28 -8.60
N PRO A 356 14.83 -31.09 -9.13
CA PRO A 356 14.55 -31.99 -10.24
C PRO A 356 13.35 -32.91 -9.95
N GLY A 357 12.45 -33.06 -10.93
CA GLY A 357 11.22 -33.85 -10.78
C GLY A 357 10.04 -33.11 -10.16
N SER A 358 10.18 -31.82 -9.81
CA SER A 358 9.07 -30.99 -9.31
C SER A 358 8.28 -30.27 -10.42
N GLY A 359 8.26 -30.83 -11.64
CA GLY A 359 7.51 -30.27 -12.77
C GLY A 359 6.00 -30.35 -12.60
N ALA A 360 5.24 -30.00 -13.65
CA ALA A 360 3.77 -30.02 -13.64
C ALA A 360 3.20 -31.38 -13.17
N ASP A 361 3.72 -32.47 -13.75
CA ASP A 361 3.32 -33.85 -13.45
C ASP A 361 4.12 -34.49 -12.29
N GLY A 362 4.93 -33.69 -11.60
CA GLY A 362 5.77 -34.16 -10.50
C GLY A 362 4.96 -34.59 -9.26
N PRO A 363 5.53 -35.47 -8.41
CA PRO A 363 4.93 -35.82 -7.13
C PRO A 363 4.63 -34.58 -6.27
N LEU A 364 3.49 -34.58 -5.58
CA LEU A 364 3.04 -33.46 -4.75
C LEU A 364 4.09 -33.03 -3.70
N VAL A 365 4.81 -33.99 -3.12
CA VAL A 365 5.87 -33.74 -2.13
C VAL A 365 7.00 -32.92 -2.73
N LEU A 366 7.48 -33.27 -3.93
CA LEU A 366 8.55 -32.53 -4.61
C LEU A 366 8.08 -31.13 -5.05
N LYS A 367 6.85 -31.00 -5.56
CA LYS A 367 6.26 -29.70 -5.91
C LYS A 367 6.14 -28.79 -4.68
N THR A 368 5.73 -29.34 -3.54
CA THR A 368 5.61 -28.61 -2.28
C THR A 368 6.98 -28.22 -1.73
N ALA A 369 7.96 -29.13 -1.77
CA ALA A 369 9.32 -28.83 -1.36
C ALA A 369 9.95 -27.72 -2.23
N ASN A 370 9.73 -27.78 -3.55
CA ASN A 370 10.19 -26.75 -4.50
C ASN A 370 9.54 -25.39 -4.19
N MET A 371 8.22 -25.36 -3.98
CA MET A 371 7.51 -24.15 -3.58
C MET A 371 8.04 -23.58 -2.26
N LEU A 372 8.27 -24.42 -1.24
CA LEU A 372 8.79 -23.96 0.05
C LEU A 372 10.21 -23.41 -0.07
N LEU A 373 11.08 -24.07 -0.82
CA LEU A 373 12.44 -23.60 -1.10
C LEU A 373 12.43 -22.25 -1.81
N CYS A 374 11.70 -22.15 -2.93
CA CYS A 374 11.54 -20.90 -3.65
C CYS A 374 10.93 -19.81 -2.76
N GLY A 375 9.94 -20.17 -1.94
CA GLY A 375 9.27 -19.26 -1.01
C GLY A 375 10.20 -18.68 0.06
N VAL A 376 11.06 -19.51 0.67
CA VAL A 376 12.05 -19.06 1.67
C VAL A 376 13.05 -18.10 1.04
N LEU A 377 13.60 -18.44 -0.13
CA LEU A 377 14.55 -17.59 -0.85
C LEU A 377 13.91 -16.25 -1.27
N PHE A 378 12.69 -16.32 -1.81
CA PHE A 378 11.90 -15.16 -2.20
C PHE A 378 11.60 -14.23 -1.02
N VAL A 379 11.15 -14.76 0.12
CA VAL A 379 10.84 -13.96 1.32
C VAL A 379 12.12 -13.33 1.89
N ALA A 380 13.24 -14.06 1.90
CA ALA A 380 14.53 -13.52 2.34
C ALA A 380 15.00 -12.37 1.43
N LEU A 381 14.88 -12.52 0.11
CA LEU A 381 15.20 -11.48 -0.85
C LEU A 381 14.29 -10.25 -0.70
N ALA A 382 12.99 -10.45 -0.49
CA ALA A 382 12.04 -9.36 -0.24
C ALA A 382 12.35 -8.60 1.04
N TYR A 383 12.73 -9.31 2.12
CA TYR A 383 13.19 -8.69 3.36
C TYR A 383 14.47 -7.87 3.15
N TRP A 384 15.41 -8.36 2.35
CA TRP A 384 16.62 -7.60 2.03
C TRP A 384 16.31 -6.36 1.19
N ALA A 385 15.51 -6.50 0.13
CA ALA A 385 15.03 -5.40 -0.71
C ALA A 385 14.31 -4.31 0.10
N ARG A 386 13.52 -4.73 1.11
CA ARG A 386 12.85 -3.83 2.02
C ARG A 386 13.84 -2.93 2.77
N LYS A 387 14.89 -3.52 3.33
CA LYS A 387 15.92 -2.81 4.10
C LYS A 387 16.66 -1.80 3.21
N VAL A 388 17.01 -2.22 2.00
CA VAL A 388 17.68 -1.36 1.00
C VAL A 388 16.78 -0.19 0.62
N THR A 389 15.51 -0.46 0.30
CA THR A 389 14.53 0.56 -0.06
C THR A 389 14.32 1.60 1.04
N VAL A 390 14.24 1.18 2.31
CA VAL A 390 14.15 2.12 3.45
C VAL A 390 15.42 2.96 3.58
N THR A 391 16.58 2.36 3.42
CA THR A 391 17.87 3.07 3.52
C THR A 391 17.97 4.13 2.42
N THR A 392 17.63 3.77 1.17
CA THR A 392 17.54 4.71 0.05
C THR A 392 16.54 5.82 0.32
N GLN A 393 15.32 5.47 0.77
CA GLN A 393 14.27 6.42 1.11
C GLN A 393 14.77 7.45 2.13
N MET A 394 15.33 7.00 3.27
CA MET A 394 15.80 7.89 4.32
C MET A 394 16.94 8.80 3.85
N SER A 395 17.90 8.23 3.12
CA SER A 395 19.10 8.96 2.66
C SER A 395 18.77 10.06 1.65
N VAL A 396 17.88 9.77 0.69
CA VAL A 396 17.42 10.75 -0.29
C VAL A 396 16.51 11.80 0.37
N THR A 397 15.68 11.40 1.32
CA THR A 397 14.82 12.33 2.08
C THR A 397 15.67 13.31 2.90
N GLU A 398 16.75 12.84 3.54
CA GLU A 398 17.73 13.68 4.22
C GLU A 398 18.38 14.66 3.24
N LEU A 399 18.79 14.20 2.06
CA LEU A 399 19.37 15.08 1.03
C LEU A 399 18.38 16.17 0.60
N VAL A 400 17.12 15.83 0.33
CA VAL A 400 16.08 16.80 -0.03
C VAL A 400 15.90 17.83 1.08
N ARG A 401 15.88 17.40 2.35
CA ARG A 401 15.77 18.31 3.49
C ARG A 401 16.93 19.30 3.54
N GLU A 402 18.17 18.85 3.34
CA GLU A 402 19.33 19.73 3.36
C GLU A 402 19.36 20.68 2.16
N LEU A 403 18.95 20.24 0.96
CA LEU A 403 18.82 21.11 -0.22
C LEU A 403 17.76 22.20 -0.01
N MET A 404 16.62 21.85 0.58
CA MET A 404 15.55 22.81 0.85
C MET A 404 15.95 23.86 1.90
N LYS A 405 16.74 23.48 2.91
CA LYS A 405 17.31 24.43 3.90
C LYS A 405 18.37 25.34 3.28
N GLY A 406 19.25 24.79 2.44
CA GLY A 406 20.29 25.56 1.75
C GLY A 406 19.69 26.66 0.88
N GLY A 407 18.65 26.34 0.10
CA GLY A 407 17.96 27.32 -0.74
C GLY A 407 17.20 28.40 0.04
N THR A 408 16.82 28.17 1.30
CA THR A 408 16.18 29.22 2.13
C THR A 408 17.19 30.22 2.69
N HIS A 409 18.43 29.77 2.96
CA HIS A 409 19.50 30.65 3.41
C HIS A 409 20.08 31.48 2.25
N GLU A 410 20.28 30.88 1.08
CA GLU A 410 20.75 31.62 -0.10
C GLU A 410 19.75 32.70 -0.53
N HIS A 411 18.43 32.44 -0.50
CA HIS A 411 17.44 33.46 -0.83
C HIS A 411 17.38 34.61 0.18
N ALA A 412 17.60 34.33 1.47
CA ALA A 412 17.62 35.35 2.52
C ALA A 412 18.90 36.20 2.49
N ASP A 413 20.02 35.63 2.03
CA ASP A 413 21.28 36.34 1.84
C ASP A 413 21.27 37.14 0.52
N GLU A 414 20.64 36.63 -0.55
CA GLU A 414 20.38 37.38 -1.79
C GLU A 414 19.41 38.56 -1.58
N GLU A 415 18.34 38.39 -0.79
CA GLU A 415 17.43 39.50 -0.42
C GLU A 415 18.15 40.56 0.43
N LYS A 416 19.07 40.15 1.32
CA LYS A 416 19.88 41.11 2.09
C LYS A 416 20.89 41.83 1.21
N GLU A 417 21.54 41.13 0.28
CA GLU A 417 22.46 41.78 -0.67
C GLU A 417 21.73 42.71 -1.64
N SER A 418 20.51 42.38 -2.07
CA SER A 418 19.71 43.30 -2.89
C SER A 418 19.26 44.53 -2.09
N PHE A 419 18.82 44.35 -0.83
CA PHE A 419 18.47 45.47 0.04
C PHE A 419 19.65 46.40 0.35
N VAL A 420 20.87 45.85 0.50
CA VAL A 420 22.09 46.66 0.73
C VAL A 420 22.48 47.42 -0.54
N LYS A 421 22.40 46.80 -1.72
CA LYS A 421 22.68 47.47 -3.01
C LYS A 421 21.66 48.57 -3.33
N ASP A 422 20.39 48.36 -3.00
CA ASP A 422 19.35 49.36 -3.18
C ASP A 422 19.50 50.54 -2.20
N ALA A 423 20.01 50.29 -0.98
CA ALA A 423 20.32 51.34 0.00
C ALA A 423 21.57 52.16 -0.38
N GLU A 424 22.61 51.52 -0.92
CA GLU A 424 23.82 52.23 -1.41
C GLU A 424 23.50 53.10 -2.62
N ASN A 425 22.73 52.59 -3.59
CA ASN A 425 22.30 53.35 -4.77
C ASN A 425 21.40 54.56 -4.45
N GLN A 426 20.67 54.54 -3.33
CA GLN A 426 19.88 55.70 -2.86
C GLN A 426 20.74 56.75 -2.13
N SER A 427 21.89 56.34 -1.56
CA SER A 427 22.81 57.26 -0.89
C SER A 427 23.73 58.03 -1.86
N ASP A 428 24.00 57.46 -3.04
CA ASP A 428 24.80 58.11 -4.09
C ASP A 428 23.99 59.05 -5.02
N ALA A 429 22.66 59.10 -4.84
CA ALA A 429 21.74 59.93 -5.62
C ALA A 429 21.25 61.21 -4.89
N GLN A 430 21.80 61.51 -3.71
CA GLN A 430 21.67 62.78 -2.99
C GLN A 430 23.00 63.51 -2.96
#